data_AF-A0A370SNN1-F1
#
_entry.id   AF-A0A370SNN1-F1
#
_cell.length_a   1.000
_cell.length_b   1.000
_cell.length_c   1.000
_cell.angle_alpha   90.00
_cell.angle_beta   90.00
_cell.angle_gamma   90.00
#
_symmetry.space_group_name_H-M   'P 1'
#
loop_
_entity.id
_entity.type
_entity.pdbx_description
1 polymer ?
#
loop_
_entity_poly.entity_id
_entity_poly.type
_entity_poly.pdbx_seq_one_letter_code
_entity_poly.pdbx_strand_id
1 'polypeptide(L)'
;MSFTPANRLFPATRLRRNRRDDFSRRLVRENVLTVDDLILPVFVLDGENRREAVASMPGVERLTIDLLLEEAAKWVELGIPALALFPVTPAELKSLDAAEAWNPQGIAQRATRALRDRFPELGVITDVALDPFTTHGQDGILDEDGYVQNDITVDALVRQALSHAEAGAQVVAPSDMMDGRIQAIREALEIAGHVNVRIMAYSAKYASAYYGPFRDAVGSAANLGKANKASYQMDPANSDEALHEVGADLSEGADMVMVKPGMPYLDILFRVKDAFKVPTFVYQVSGEYAMHMAAIQNGWLSEAVILESLTAFKRAGADGILTYFAVRAAQLLREQK
;
A
#
# COMPACT_ATOMS: atom_id res chain seq x y z
N MET A 1 -22.04 11.71 -12.68
CA MET A 1 -23.46 11.84 -13.08
C MET A 1 -24.28 12.33 -11.89
N SER A 2 -25.26 13.22 -12.07
CA SER A 2 -26.12 13.67 -10.98
C SER A 2 -27.15 12.59 -10.60
N PHE A 3 -27.34 12.39 -9.29
CA PHE A 3 -28.36 11.48 -8.77
C PHE A 3 -29.76 12.05 -9.04
N THR A 4 -30.67 11.21 -9.56
CA THR A 4 -32.08 11.59 -9.79
C THR A 4 -32.99 10.91 -8.76
N PRO A 5 -33.65 11.65 -7.85
CA PRO A 5 -34.48 11.07 -6.77
C PRO A 5 -35.77 10.36 -7.24
N ALA A 6 -36.18 10.58 -8.49
CA ALA A 6 -37.35 9.96 -9.14
C ALA A 6 -38.66 10.00 -8.30
N ASN A 7 -38.86 11.05 -7.49
CA ASN A 7 -40.05 11.25 -6.64
C ASN A 7 -40.47 10.02 -5.80
N ARG A 8 -39.49 9.28 -5.26
CA ARG A 8 -39.76 8.11 -4.40
C ARG A 8 -40.33 8.52 -3.05
N LEU A 9 -41.63 8.33 -2.86
CA LEU A 9 -42.35 8.76 -1.64
C LEU A 9 -42.84 7.58 -0.78
N PHE A 10 -42.83 7.75 0.54
CA PHE A 10 -43.50 6.83 1.48
C PHE A 10 -45.02 7.08 1.44
N PRO A 11 -45.89 6.03 1.52
CA PRO A 11 -45.57 4.62 1.75
C PRO A 11 -45.35 3.79 0.48
N ALA A 12 -45.46 4.39 -0.72
CA ALA A 12 -45.28 3.69 -1.99
C ALA A 12 -43.87 3.09 -2.10
N THR A 13 -42.83 3.85 -1.76
CA THR A 13 -41.45 3.37 -1.57
C THR A 13 -41.18 3.04 -0.11
N ARG A 14 -40.79 1.79 0.16
CA ARG A 14 -40.24 1.36 1.47
C ARG A 14 -38.94 0.61 1.25
N LEU A 15 -37.82 1.26 1.56
CA LEU A 15 -36.48 0.68 1.35
C LEU A 15 -36.23 -0.58 2.19
N ARG A 16 -36.96 -0.75 3.31
CA ARG A 16 -36.90 -1.97 4.12
C ARG A 16 -37.40 -3.23 3.40
N ARG A 17 -38.16 -3.11 2.29
CA ARG A 17 -38.62 -4.27 1.51
C ARG A 17 -37.42 -5.09 0.99
N ASN A 18 -36.44 -4.42 0.38
CA ASN A 18 -35.23 -5.09 -0.11
C ASN A 18 -34.32 -5.58 1.04
N ARG A 19 -34.49 -5.04 2.25
CA ARG A 19 -33.72 -5.42 3.46
C ARG A 19 -34.40 -6.49 4.29
N ARG A 20 -35.55 -7.04 3.87
CA ARG A 20 -36.36 -7.93 4.71
C ARG A 20 -35.73 -9.32 4.85
N ASP A 21 -35.26 -9.88 3.74
CA ASP A 21 -34.75 -11.25 3.67
C ASP A 21 -33.33 -11.26 3.13
N ASP A 22 -32.58 -12.33 3.40
CA ASP A 22 -31.20 -12.45 2.91
C ASP A 22 -31.14 -12.47 1.37
N PHE A 23 -32.00 -13.27 0.72
CA PHE A 23 -32.00 -13.39 -0.74
C PHE A 23 -32.20 -12.02 -1.43
N SER A 24 -33.07 -11.17 -0.89
CA SER A 24 -33.32 -9.85 -1.47
C SER A 24 -32.15 -8.90 -1.26
N ARG A 25 -31.46 -9.00 -0.11
CA ARG A 25 -30.23 -8.24 0.15
C ARG A 25 -29.11 -8.65 -0.79
N ARG A 26 -28.97 -9.96 -1.07
CA ARG A 26 -28.00 -10.48 -2.04
C ARG A 26 -28.29 -9.99 -3.47
N LEU A 27 -29.56 -9.99 -3.89
CA LEU A 27 -29.95 -9.53 -5.22
C LEU A 27 -29.62 -8.05 -5.48
N VAL A 28 -29.72 -7.19 -4.47
CA VAL A 28 -29.51 -5.74 -4.62
C VAL A 28 -28.17 -5.25 -4.09
N ARG A 29 -27.26 -6.15 -3.70
CA ARG A 29 -25.95 -5.79 -3.19
C ARG A 29 -25.11 -5.17 -4.31
N GLU A 30 -24.61 -3.97 -4.09
CA GLU A 30 -23.89 -3.20 -5.11
C GLU A 30 -22.40 -3.58 -5.22
N ASN A 31 -21.80 -4.05 -4.12
CA ASN A 31 -20.37 -4.35 -4.05
C ASN A 31 -20.12 -5.63 -3.28
N VAL A 32 -19.11 -6.39 -3.71
CA VAL A 32 -18.65 -7.63 -3.08
C VAL A 32 -17.13 -7.58 -3.03
N LEU A 33 -16.56 -7.88 -1.87
CA LEU A 33 -15.13 -8.10 -1.70
C LEU A 33 -14.79 -9.54 -2.11
N THR A 34 -13.68 -9.70 -2.80
CA THR A 34 -13.11 -10.98 -3.21
C THR A 34 -11.62 -11.03 -2.87
N VAL A 35 -11.00 -12.19 -3.02
CA VAL A 35 -9.54 -12.33 -2.79
C VAL A 35 -8.71 -11.58 -3.84
N ASP A 36 -9.27 -11.36 -5.03
CA ASP A 36 -8.62 -10.62 -6.12
C ASP A 36 -8.36 -9.15 -5.75
N ASP A 37 -9.04 -8.65 -4.72
CA ASP A 37 -8.93 -7.29 -4.23
C ASP A 37 -7.82 -7.11 -3.19
N LEU A 38 -7.16 -8.19 -2.74
CA LEU A 38 -6.30 -8.17 -1.56
C LEU A 38 -4.81 -8.19 -1.92
N ILE A 39 -4.07 -7.18 -1.47
CA ILE A 39 -2.60 -7.17 -1.51
C ILE A 39 -2.09 -7.25 -0.08
N LEU A 40 -1.17 -8.17 0.19
CA LEU A 40 -0.58 -8.36 1.52
C LEU A 40 0.76 -7.64 1.64
N PRO A 41 0.87 -6.57 2.46
CA PRO A 41 2.15 -6.02 2.86
C PRO A 41 2.92 -6.97 3.79
N VAL A 42 4.22 -7.11 3.57
CA VAL A 42 5.10 -7.97 4.38
C VAL A 42 6.39 -7.26 4.75
N PHE A 43 6.87 -7.50 5.97
CA PHE A 43 8.14 -6.97 6.47
C PHE A 43 9.24 -8.02 6.34
N VAL A 44 10.32 -7.68 5.65
CA VAL A 44 11.36 -8.66 5.29
C VAL A 44 12.65 -8.36 6.06
N LEU A 45 13.12 -9.33 6.83
CA LEU A 45 14.38 -9.29 7.57
C LEU A 45 15.53 -9.83 6.73
N ASP A 46 16.74 -9.40 7.10
CA ASP A 46 17.97 -10.08 6.69
C ASP A 46 18.32 -11.27 7.59
N GLY A 47 19.15 -12.18 7.06
CA GLY A 47 19.57 -13.41 7.71
C GLY A 47 18.71 -14.62 7.34
N GLU A 48 18.66 -15.59 8.25
CA GLU A 48 18.04 -16.91 8.03
C GLU A 48 17.28 -17.36 9.27
N ASN A 49 16.12 -18.01 9.09
CA ASN A 49 15.28 -18.59 10.12
C ASN A 49 14.96 -17.65 11.29
N ARG A 50 14.62 -16.39 10.99
CA ARG A 50 14.23 -15.39 12.00
C ARG A 50 12.85 -14.86 11.75
N ARG A 51 12.14 -14.69 12.86
CA ARG A 51 10.81 -14.13 12.92
C ARG A 51 10.69 -13.21 14.11
N GLU A 52 10.18 -12.01 13.89
CA GLU A 52 10.04 -11.00 14.92
C GLU A 52 8.61 -10.45 14.94
N ALA A 53 7.93 -10.55 16.08
CA ALA A 53 6.63 -9.93 16.25
C ALA A 53 6.75 -8.41 16.23
N VAL A 54 5.81 -7.74 15.56
CA VAL A 54 5.67 -6.27 15.62
C VAL A 54 4.70 -5.93 16.74
N ALA A 55 5.19 -5.44 17.87
CA ALA A 55 4.38 -5.21 19.07
C ALA A 55 3.18 -4.27 18.83
N SER A 56 3.35 -3.21 18.02
CA SER A 56 2.30 -2.26 17.67
C SER A 56 1.37 -2.77 16.55
N MET A 57 1.60 -3.96 16.01
CA MET A 57 0.78 -4.61 14.99
C MET A 57 0.53 -6.09 15.38
N PRO A 58 -0.34 -6.36 16.37
CA PRO A 58 -0.54 -7.72 16.88
C PRO A 58 -0.88 -8.71 15.76
N GLY A 59 -0.17 -9.84 15.70
CA GLY A 59 -0.34 -10.86 14.66
C GLY A 59 0.46 -10.63 13.37
N VAL A 60 1.16 -9.49 13.23
CA VAL A 60 2.08 -9.22 12.13
C VAL A 60 3.51 -9.50 12.57
N GLU A 61 4.27 -10.13 11.68
CA GLU A 61 5.64 -10.54 11.93
C GLU A 61 6.57 -10.02 10.83
N ARG A 62 7.82 -9.75 11.19
CA ARG A 62 8.94 -9.57 10.25
C ARG A 62 9.57 -10.93 10.00
N LEU A 63 9.83 -11.28 8.75
CA LEU A 63 10.27 -12.61 8.34
C LEU A 63 11.56 -12.54 7.53
N THR A 64 12.52 -13.42 7.80
CA THR A 64 13.61 -13.66 6.84
C THR A 64 13.06 -14.27 5.55
N ILE A 65 13.83 -14.14 4.46
CA ILE A 65 13.38 -14.54 3.11
C ILE A 65 12.98 -16.04 3.07
N ASP A 66 13.71 -16.91 3.76
CA ASP A 66 13.38 -18.34 3.85
C ASP A 66 11.98 -18.58 4.45
N LEU A 67 11.67 -17.94 5.58
CA LEU A 67 10.35 -18.04 6.21
C LEU A 67 9.26 -17.31 5.42
N LEU A 68 9.61 -16.21 4.75
CA LEU A 68 8.70 -15.51 3.84
C LEU A 68 8.23 -16.44 2.72
N LEU A 69 9.13 -17.24 2.14
CA LEU A 69 8.77 -18.21 1.10
C LEU A 69 7.84 -19.32 1.63
N GLU A 70 8.06 -19.79 2.86
CA GLU A 70 7.20 -20.78 3.50
C GLU A 70 5.77 -20.24 3.72
N GLU A 71 5.65 -19.02 4.23
CA GLU A 71 4.34 -18.38 4.44
C GLU A 71 3.67 -18.01 3.10
N ALA A 72 4.44 -17.52 2.12
CA ALA A 72 3.93 -17.18 0.79
C ALA A 72 3.29 -18.38 0.08
N ALA A 73 3.76 -19.61 0.31
CA ALA A 73 3.10 -20.81 -0.22
C ALA A 73 1.64 -20.92 0.25
N LYS A 74 1.37 -20.59 1.52
CA LYS A 74 0.01 -20.61 2.10
C LYS A 74 -0.83 -19.46 1.54
N TRP A 75 -0.23 -18.29 1.33
CA TRP A 75 -0.93 -17.12 0.80
C TRP A 75 -1.32 -17.28 -0.66
N VAL A 76 -0.46 -17.93 -1.47
CA VAL A 76 -0.78 -18.34 -2.83
C VAL A 76 -1.92 -19.34 -2.86
N GLU A 77 -1.96 -20.32 -1.94
CA GLU A 77 -3.10 -21.26 -1.84
C GLU A 77 -4.43 -20.55 -1.49
N LEU A 78 -4.36 -19.46 -0.72
CA LEU A 78 -5.51 -18.61 -0.42
C LEU A 78 -5.96 -17.73 -1.60
N GLY A 79 -5.17 -17.70 -2.69
CA GLY A 79 -5.47 -16.89 -3.87
C GLY A 79 -5.15 -15.41 -3.72
N ILE A 80 -4.27 -15.03 -2.78
CA ILE A 80 -3.81 -13.64 -2.66
C ILE A 80 -2.96 -13.30 -3.90
N PRO A 81 -3.36 -12.30 -4.72
CA PRO A 81 -2.72 -12.03 -6.01
C PRO A 81 -1.31 -11.43 -5.90
N ALA A 82 -1.01 -10.65 -4.85
CA ALA A 82 0.27 -9.96 -4.75
C ALA A 82 0.72 -9.65 -3.32
N LEU A 83 2.04 -9.52 -3.16
CA LEU A 83 2.71 -9.06 -1.94
C LEU A 83 3.35 -7.69 -2.17
N ALA A 84 3.26 -6.82 -1.17
CA ALA A 84 4.02 -5.56 -1.12
C ALA A 84 5.18 -5.68 -0.13
N LEU A 85 6.41 -5.63 -0.63
CA LEU A 85 7.62 -5.89 0.15
C LEU A 85 8.13 -4.62 0.83
N PHE A 86 8.35 -4.68 2.14
CA PHE A 86 8.99 -3.62 2.92
C PHE A 86 10.23 -4.18 3.64
N PRO A 87 11.44 -3.86 3.18
CA PRO A 87 12.67 -4.33 3.81
C PRO A 87 12.86 -3.67 5.19
N VAL A 88 13.33 -4.45 6.15
CA VAL A 88 13.73 -3.97 7.48
C VAL A 88 15.26 -3.82 7.46
N THR A 89 15.72 -2.69 6.93
CA THR A 89 17.15 -2.42 6.71
C THR A 89 17.93 -2.38 8.03
N PRO A 90 19.03 -3.16 8.16
CA PRO A 90 19.94 -3.08 9.30
C PRO A 90 20.47 -1.65 9.50
N ALA A 91 20.63 -1.23 10.75
CA ALA A 91 20.98 0.16 11.08
C ALA A 91 22.34 0.57 10.50
N GLU A 92 23.29 -0.37 10.44
CA GLU A 92 24.63 -0.21 9.89
C GLU A 92 24.67 -0.03 8.36
N LEU A 93 23.58 -0.37 7.66
CA LEU A 93 23.45 -0.17 6.21
C LEU A 93 22.68 1.12 5.87
N LYS A 94 22.23 1.88 6.88
CA LYS A 94 21.60 3.18 6.65
C LYS A 94 22.65 4.27 6.45
N SER A 95 22.47 5.12 5.45
CA SER A 95 23.42 6.18 5.07
C SER A 95 22.71 7.49 4.73
N LEU A 96 23.47 8.57 4.49
CA LEU A 96 22.90 9.84 4.02
C LEU A 96 22.53 9.80 2.53
N ASP A 97 23.28 9.02 1.73
CA ASP A 97 23.03 8.85 0.31
C ASP A 97 22.03 7.74 -0.02
N ALA A 98 21.57 7.00 0.99
CA ALA A 98 20.65 5.87 0.87
C ALA A 98 21.12 4.77 -0.09
N ALA A 99 22.43 4.54 -0.25
CA ALA A 99 22.97 3.66 -1.28
C ALA A 99 22.50 2.20 -1.22
N GLU A 100 22.06 1.74 -0.06
CA GLU A 100 21.48 0.40 0.10
C GLU A 100 20.14 0.24 -0.65
N ALA A 101 19.44 1.33 -0.97
CA ALA A 101 18.17 1.31 -1.69
C ALA A 101 18.26 0.64 -3.06
N TRP A 102 19.40 0.79 -3.76
CA TRP A 102 19.65 0.19 -5.07
C TRP A 102 20.76 -0.88 -5.04
N ASN A 103 21.10 -1.41 -3.87
CA ASN A 103 22.04 -2.50 -3.76
C ASN A 103 21.43 -3.77 -4.39
N PRO A 104 22.03 -4.39 -5.43
CA PRO A 104 21.49 -5.62 -6.01
C PRO A 104 21.40 -6.78 -5.00
N GLN A 105 22.17 -6.72 -3.91
CA GLN A 105 22.15 -7.67 -2.79
C GLN A 105 21.34 -7.16 -1.58
N GLY A 106 20.62 -6.05 -1.72
CA GLY A 106 19.70 -5.57 -0.70
C GLY A 106 18.56 -6.55 -0.42
N ILE A 107 17.87 -6.37 0.70
CA ILE A 107 16.79 -7.26 1.14
C ILE A 107 15.65 -7.31 0.11
N ALA A 108 15.21 -6.16 -0.41
CA ALA A 108 14.10 -6.08 -1.35
C ALA A 108 14.42 -6.81 -2.66
N GLN A 109 15.63 -6.63 -3.19
CA GLN A 109 16.11 -7.25 -4.42
C GLN A 109 16.26 -8.77 -4.26
N ARG A 110 16.87 -9.24 -3.16
CA ARG A 110 16.99 -10.68 -2.85
C ARG A 110 15.63 -11.35 -2.66
N ALA A 111 14.73 -10.71 -1.91
CA ALA A 111 13.38 -11.21 -1.66
C ALA A 111 12.56 -11.28 -2.94
N THR A 112 12.67 -10.26 -3.80
CA THR A 112 12.02 -10.24 -5.12
C THR A 112 12.48 -11.43 -5.95
N ARG A 113 13.79 -11.63 -6.16
CA ARG A 113 14.31 -12.77 -6.93
C ARG A 113 13.80 -14.10 -6.38
N ALA A 114 13.90 -14.29 -5.07
CA ALA A 114 13.48 -15.52 -4.40
C ALA A 114 11.97 -15.80 -4.59
N LEU A 115 11.11 -14.79 -4.45
CA LEU A 115 9.67 -14.93 -4.66
C LEU A 115 9.31 -15.17 -6.13
N ARG A 116 9.98 -14.48 -7.07
CA ARG A 116 9.77 -14.66 -8.51
C ARG A 116 10.15 -16.07 -8.96
N ASP A 117 11.27 -16.58 -8.47
CA ASP A 117 11.76 -17.92 -8.78
C ASP A 117 10.81 -19.00 -8.22
N ARG A 118 10.30 -18.81 -7.00
CA ARG A 118 9.46 -19.81 -6.32
C ARG A 118 7.99 -19.75 -6.72
N PHE A 119 7.45 -18.57 -6.98
CA PHE A 119 6.04 -18.33 -7.27
C PHE A 119 5.88 -17.41 -8.50
N PRO A 120 6.07 -17.93 -9.73
CA PRO A 120 6.09 -17.12 -10.95
C PRO A 120 4.81 -16.33 -11.23
N GLU A 121 3.66 -16.77 -10.72
CA GLU A 121 2.37 -16.10 -10.89
C GLU A 121 2.04 -15.10 -9.77
N LEU A 122 2.77 -15.13 -8.65
CA LEU A 122 2.56 -14.18 -7.55
C LEU A 122 3.08 -12.80 -7.95
N GLY A 123 2.22 -11.78 -7.81
CA GLY A 123 2.63 -10.39 -8.00
C GLY A 123 3.60 -9.94 -6.90
N VAL A 124 4.76 -9.42 -7.28
CA VAL A 124 5.70 -8.78 -6.35
C VAL A 124 5.69 -7.28 -6.60
N ILE A 125 5.27 -6.53 -5.58
CA ILE A 125 5.24 -5.08 -5.54
C ILE A 125 6.37 -4.61 -4.62
N THR A 126 7.36 -3.92 -5.16
CA THR A 126 8.47 -3.36 -4.38
C THR A 126 8.24 -1.88 -4.11
N ASP A 127 8.39 -1.46 -2.86
CA ASP A 127 8.36 -0.05 -2.46
C ASP A 127 9.57 0.71 -2.99
N VAL A 128 9.36 1.90 -3.57
CA VAL A 128 10.42 2.81 -4.03
C VAL A 128 10.33 4.08 -3.18
N ALA A 129 11.20 4.17 -2.19
CA ALA A 129 11.35 5.27 -1.23
C ALA A 129 12.67 5.08 -0.47
N LEU A 130 13.26 6.17 0.04
CA LEU A 130 14.56 6.12 0.71
C LEU A 130 14.46 5.99 2.25
N ASP A 131 13.27 6.12 2.85
CA ASP A 131 13.13 6.14 4.32
C ASP A 131 13.63 4.88 5.07
N PRO A 132 13.57 3.66 4.49
CA PRO A 132 14.18 2.49 5.13
C PRO A 132 15.70 2.56 5.17
N PHE A 133 16.32 3.34 4.28
CA PHE A 133 17.76 3.35 4.01
C PHE A 133 18.46 4.61 4.50
N THR A 134 17.72 5.65 4.87
CA THR A 134 18.31 6.90 5.37
C THR A 134 18.53 6.87 6.89
N THR A 135 19.62 7.46 7.35
CA THR A 135 19.90 7.59 8.80
C THR A 135 18.91 8.51 9.52
N HIS A 136 18.26 9.41 8.79
CA HIS A 136 17.27 10.39 9.28
C HIS A 136 15.81 9.97 9.03
N GLY A 137 15.54 8.87 8.31
CA GLY A 137 14.19 8.33 8.11
C GLY A 137 13.24 9.18 7.25
N GLN A 138 13.79 10.11 6.46
CA GLN A 138 13.03 10.86 5.45
C GLN A 138 13.02 10.09 4.13
N ASP A 139 12.01 10.31 3.28
CA ASP A 139 11.81 9.56 2.04
C ASP A 139 12.83 9.93 0.95
N GLY A 140 13.64 10.98 1.18
CA GLY A 140 14.62 11.52 0.24
C GLY A 140 15.89 12.07 0.87
N ILE A 141 16.78 12.62 0.04
CA ILE A 141 18.09 13.16 0.42
C ILE A 141 17.96 14.59 0.95
N LEU A 142 18.61 14.90 2.08
CA LEU A 142 18.54 16.23 2.69
C LEU A 142 19.58 17.20 2.13
N ASP A 143 19.25 18.49 2.08
CA ASP A 143 20.22 19.58 1.93
C ASP A 143 20.82 20.01 3.29
N GLU A 144 21.64 21.07 3.27
CA GLU A 144 22.27 21.64 4.46
C GLU A 144 21.26 22.25 5.45
N ASP A 145 20.08 22.66 4.98
CA ASP A 145 18.98 23.21 5.79
C ASP A 145 18.05 22.12 6.34
N GLY A 146 18.27 20.86 5.96
CA GLY A 146 17.45 19.71 6.35
C GLY A 146 16.14 19.57 5.57
N TYR A 147 16.03 20.23 4.41
CA TYR A 147 14.94 20.05 3.46
C TYR A 147 15.22 18.85 2.54
N VAL A 148 14.17 18.09 2.21
CA VAL A 148 14.27 16.94 1.30
C VAL A 148 14.35 17.43 -0.13
N GLN A 149 15.51 17.31 -0.76
CA GLN A 149 15.78 17.78 -2.11
C GLN A 149 15.06 16.91 -3.15
N ASN A 150 14.12 17.51 -3.89
CA ASN A 150 13.27 16.80 -4.85
C ASN A 150 14.08 16.04 -5.91
N ASP A 151 14.78 16.75 -6.79
CA ASP A 151 15.37 16.16 -8.00
C ASP A 151 16.53 15.20 -7.67
N ILE A 152 17.35 15.53 -6.66
CA ILE A 152 18.42 14.64 -6.18
C ILE A 152 17.83 13.34 -5.61
N THR A 153 16.67 13.43 -4.95
CA THR A 153 15.96 12.24 -4.48
C THR A 153 15.43 11.43 -5.66
N VAL A 154 14.84 12.08 -6.67
CA VAL A 154 14.35 11.40 -7.89
C VAL A 154 15.47 10.61 -8.57
N ASP A 155 16.68 11.15 -8.68
CA ASP A 155 17.84 10.42 -9.23
C ASP A 155 18.15 9.12 -8.46
N ALA A 156 18.05 9.15 -7.13
CA ALA A 156 18.24 7.97 -6.28
C ALA A 156 17.09 6.96 -6.42
N LEU A 157 15.85 7.43 -6.51
CA LEU A 157 14.65 6.59 -6.68
C LEU A 157 14.64 5.88 -8.04
N VAL A 158 15.13 6.54 -9.10
CA VAL A 158 15.32 5.91 -10.42
C VAL A 158 16.27 4.71 -10.32
N ARG A 159 17.40 4.85 -9.63
CA ARG A 159 18.36 3.75 -9.43
C ARG A 159 17.73 2.60 -8.65
N GLN A 160 16.96 2.93 -7.61
CA GLN A 160 16.24 1.93 -6.82
C GLN A 160 15.21 1.17 -7.68
N ALA A 161 14.36 1.88 -8.43
CA ALA A 161 13.35 1.28 -9.29
C ALA A 161 13.96 0.37 -10.35
N LEU A 162 15.06 0.78 -10.99
CA LEU A 162 15.80 -0.06 -11.93
C LEU A 162 16.34 -1.33 -11.26
N SER A 163 16.93 -1.22 -10.07
CA SER A 163 17.42 -2.40 -9.35
C SER A 163 16.31 -3.40 -8.98
N HIS A 164 15.09 -2.89 -8.71
CA HIS A 164 13.91 -3.73 -8.45
C HIS A 164 13.43 -4.42 -9.73
N ALA A 165 13.40 -3.69 -10.85
CA ALA A 165 13.06 -4.23 -12.16
C ALA A 165 14.05 -5.32 -12.61
N GLU A 166 15.36 -5.08 -12.44
CA GLU A 166 16.43 -6.06 -12.68
C GLU A 166 16.29 -7.31 -11.80
N ALA A 167 15.82 -7.15 -10.56
CA ALA A 167 15.50 -8.26 -9.65
C ALA A 167 14.24 -9.05 -10.06
N GLY A 168 13.47 -8.55 -11.03
CA GLY A 168 12.28 -9.21 -11.57
C GLY A 168 10.95 -8.73 -10.97
N ALA A 169 10.93 -7.60 -10.26
CA ALA A 169 9.69 -7.03 -9.74
C ALA A 169 8.72 -6.71 -10.88
N GLN A 170 7.47 -7.15 -10.73
CA GLN A 170 6.42 -6.88 -11.71
C GLN A 170 5.85 -5.47 -11.58
N VAL A 171 5.90 -4.92 -10.37
CA VAL A 171 5.37 -3.61 -10.02
C VAL A 171 6.39 -2.90 -9.12
N VAL A 172 6.76 -1.68 -9.49
CA VAL A 172 7.42 -0.73 -8.58
C VAL A 172 6.38 0.24 -8.05
N ALA A 173 6.50 0.59 -6.78
CA ALA A 173 5.51 1.39 -6.07
C ALA A 173 6.19 2.61 -5.42
N PRO A 174 6.41 3.71 -6.17
CA PRO A 174 7.00 4.94 -5.64
C PRO A 174 6.09 5.52 -4.56
N SER A 175 6.59 5.52 -3.32
CA SER A 175 5.86 6.01 -2.16
C SER A 175 6.44 7.31 -1.57
N ASP A 176 7.48 7.84 -2.17
CA ASP A 176 8.28 8.99 -1.73
C ASP A 176 7.56 10.35 -1.73
N MET A 177 6.56 10.57 -2.60
CA MET A 177 5.87 11.85 -2.81
C MET A 177 6.77 13.00 -3.32
N MET A 178 7.79 12.70 -4.12
CA MET A 178 8.54 13.72 -4.86
C MET A 178 7.78 14.12 -6.13
N ASP A 179 7.91 15.38 -6.53
CA ASP A 179 7.32 15.87 -7.77
C ASP A 179 8.07 15.27 -8.99
N GLY A 180 7.33 14.80 -9.99
CA GLY A 180 7.88 14.29 -11.26
C GLY A 180 8.57 12.91 -11.19
N ARG A 181 8.58 12.24 -10.03
CA ARG A 181 9.24 10.92 -9.91
C ARG A 181 8.63 9.86 -10.81
N ILE A 182 7.33 9.93 -11.10
CA ILE A 182 6.66 8.92 -11.92
C ILE A 182 7.18 8.99 -13.35
N GLN A 183 7.30 10.20 -13.91
CA GLN A 183 7.86 10.41 -15.23
C GLN A 183 9.31 9.90 -15.29
N ALA A 184 10.14 10.33 -14.35
CA ALA A 184 11.56 9.95 -14.34
C ALA A 184 11.76 8.42 -14.22
N ILE A 185 10.99 7.76 -13.34
CA ILE A 185 11.03 6.30 -13.18
C ILE A 185 10.50 5.61 -14.45
N ARG A 186 9.40 6.09 -15.04
CA ARG A 186 8.86 5.54 -16.29
C ARG A 186 9.88 5.63 -17.42
N GLU A 187 10.46 6.81 -17.66
CA GLU A 187 11.44 7.02 -18.71
C GLU A 187 12.66 6.11 -18.53
N ALA A 188 13.17 5.97 -17.30
CA ALA A 188 14.27 5.08 -17.01
C ALA A 188 13.94 3.61 -17.26
N LEU A 189 12.76 3.14 -16.84
CA LEU A 189 12.30 1.77 -17.10
C LEU A 189 12.16 1.49 -18.60
N GLU A 190 11.60 2.43 -19.37
CA GLU A 190 11.49 2.33 -20.82
C GLU A 190 12.86 2.25 -21.50
N ILE A 191 13.79 3.16 -21.16
CA ILE A 191 15.15 3.19 -21.72
C ILE A 191 15.92 1.90 -21.41
N ALA A 192 15.77 1.36 -20.20
CA ALA A 192 16.39 0.11 -19.78
C ALA A 192 15.72 -1.15 -20.36
N GLY A 193 14.61 -1.01 -21.11
CA GLY A 193 13.89 -2.12 -21.73
C GLY A 193 12.92 -2.86 -20.80
N HIS A 194 12.62 -2.30 -19.62
CA HIS A 194 11.67 -2.82 -18.64
C HIS A 194 10.21 -2.39 -18.94
N VAL A 195 9.82 -2.46 -20.21
CA VAL A 195 8.57 -1.89 -20.77
C VAL A 195 7.27 -2.38 -20.10
N ASN A 196 7.29 -3.55 -19.45
CA ASN A 196 6.11 -4.16 -18.79
C ASN A 196 6.16 -4.08 -17.25
N VAL A 197 7.16 -3.41 -16.69
CA VAL A 197 7.18 -3.12 -15.25
C VAL A 197 6.15 -2.03 -14.99
N ARG A 198 5.20 -2.34 -14.09
CA ARG A 198 4.12 -1.41 -13.74
C ARG A 198 4.59 -0.42 -12.70
N ILE A 199 4.02 0.78 -12.75
CA ILE A 199 4.17 1.79 -11.71
C ILE A 199 2.84 1.92 -10.98
N MET A 200 2.85 1.58 -9.69
CA MET A 200 1.76 1.83 -8.76
C MET A 200 2.08 3.07 -7.94
N ALA A 201 1.65 4.24 -8.43
CA ALA A 201 1.99 5.52 -7.85
C ALA A 201 1.21 5.76 -6.55
N TYR A 202 1.92 6.13 -5.48
CA TYR A 202 1.29 6.66 -4.26
C TYR A 202 0.94 8.13 -4.48
N SER A 203 -0.05 8.39 -5.34
CA SER A 203 -0.40 9.73 -5.79
C SER A 203 -0.92 10.62 -4.67
N ALA A 204 -1.87 10.11 -3.88
CA ALA A 204 -2.44 10.88 -2.78
C ALA A 204 -2.01 10.27 -1.44
N LYS A 205 -0.73 10.47 -1.07
CA LYS A 205 -0.18 10.04 0.22
C LYS A 205 -0.09 11.23 1.18
N TYR A 206 -0.91 11.17 2.22
CA TYR A 206 -1.07 12.24 3.21
C TYR A 206 -0.04 12.18 4.34
N ALA A 207 0.29 13.35 4.91
CA ALA A 207 1.13 13.55 6.08
C ALA A 207 0.39 13.08 7.35
N SER A 208 0.29 11.76 7.52
CA SER A 208 -0.63 11.15 8.47
C SER A 208 0.02 10.68 9.78
N ALA A 209 -0.75 10.75 10.86
CA ALA A 209 -0.41 10.14 12.15
C ALA A 209 -0.65 8.62 12.19
N TYR A 210 -1.35 8.04 11.21
CA TYR A 210 -1.68 6.61 11.19
C TYR A 210 -0.48 5.69 10.83
N TYR A 211 0.68 6.24 10.52
CA TYR A 211 1.86 5.47 10.10
C TYR A 211 2.76 5.00 11.25
N GLY A 212 2.46 5.37 12.50
CA GLY A 212 3.29 5.02 13.67
C GLY A 212 3.71 3.54 13.71
N PRO A 213 2.75 2.59 13.69
CA PRO A 213 3.09 1.17 13.78
C PRO A 213 3.93 0.63 12.61
N PHE A 214 3.78 1.19 11.40
CA PHE A 214 4.64 0.85 10.27
C PHE A 214 6.08 1.30 10.50
N ARG A 215 6.28 2.53 11.02
CA ARG A 215 7.61 3.05 11.35
C ARG A 215 8.31 2.21 12.42
N ASP A 216 7.56 1.64 13.36
CA ASP A 216 8.08 0.64 14.29
C ASP A 216 8.48 -0.65 13.56
N ALA A 217 7.63 -1.12 12.65
CA ALA A 217 7.83 -2.36 11.91
C ALA A 217 9.08 -2.34 11.02
N VAL A 218 9.32 -1.26 10.27
CA VAL A 218 10.53 -1.12 9.42
C VAL A 218 11.73 -0.52 10.17
N GLY A 219 11.57 -0.19 11.45
CA GLY A 219 12.65 0.38 12.27
C GLY A 219 13.08 1.79 11.82
N SER A 220 12.18 2.59 11.25
CA SER A 220 12.44 3.99 10.87
C SER A 220 11.94 5.01 11.90
N ALA A 221 11.16 4.59 12.91
CA ALA A 221 10.65 5.47 13.96
C ALA A 221 11.76 6.21 14.72
N ALA A 222 12.81 5.51 15.12
CA ALA A 222 13.95 6.09 15.85
C ALA A 222 14.77 7.04 14.97
N ASN A 223 14.89 6.74 13.67
CA ASN A 223 15.60 7.58 12.71
C ASN A 223 14.87 8.92 12.47
N LEU A 224 13.56 8.87 12.25
CA LEU A 224 12.74 10.06 12.01
C LEU A 224 12.58 10.93 13.28
N GLY A 225 12.49 10.30 14.45
CA GLY A 225 12.35 11.00 15.73
C GLY A 225 11.12 11.92 15.76
N LYS A 226 11.35 13.22 15.93
CA LYS A 226 10.29 14.25 15.96
C LYS A 226 10.07 14.96 14.62
N ALA A 227 10.86 14.61 13.59
CA ALA A 227 10.68 15.19 12.26
C ALA A 227 9.34 14.77 11.67
N ASN A 228 8.83 15.61 10.77
CA ASN A 228 7.61 15.34 10.03
C ASN A 228 7.91 15.27 8.52
N LYS A 229 6.89 14.88 7.76
CA LYS A 229 6.95 14.68 6.31
C LYS A 229 6.06 15.68 5.56
N ALA A 230 5.69 16.78 6.21
CA ALA A 230 4.67 17.72 5.72
C ALA A 230 5.14 18.61 4.56
N SER A 231 6.43 18.61 4.23
CA SER A 231 6.96 19.35 3.07
C SER A 231 6.85 18.58 1.74
N TYR A 232 6.31 17.36 1.76
CA TYR A 232 6.13 16.53 0.57
C TYR A 232 4.90 15.61 0.66
N GLN A 233 4.58 15.06 1.83
CA GLN A 233 3.29 14.39 2.02
C GLN A 233 2.17 15.42 2.17
N MET A 234 1.01 15.14 1.57
CA MET A 234 -0.10 16.08 1.48
C MET A 234 -0.69 16.47 2.83
N ASP A 235 -1.22 17.69 2.95
CA ASP A 235 -1.99 18.11 4.12
C ASP A 235 -3.30 17.30 4.22
N PRO A 236 -3.60 16.62 5.36
CA PRO A 236 -4.86 15.94 5.60
C PRO A 236 -6.14 16.76 5.32
N ALA A 237 -6.07 18.10 5.37
CA ALA A 237 -7.20 18.98 5.09
C ALA A 237 -7.52 19.13 3.59
N ASN A 238 -6.62 18.71 2.70
CA ASN A 238 -6.73 18.97 1.28
C ASN A 238 -7.39 17.81 0.51
N SER A 239 -8.46 18.14 -0.21
CA SER A 239 -9.19 17.17 -1.05
C SER A 239 -9.03 17.43 -2.54
N ASP A 240 -9.05 18.70 -2.97
CA ASP A 240 -8.89 19.07 -4.39
C ASP A 240 -7.47 18.80 -4.90
N GLU A 241 -6.45 19.01 -4.05
CA GLU A 241 -5.04 18.73 -4.33
C GLU A 241 -4.81 17.27 -4.79
N ALA A 242 -5.54 16.30 -4.20
CA ALA A 242 -5.44 14.89 -4.58
C ALA A 242 -5.79 14.65 -6.06
N LEU A 243 -6.66 15.47 -6.66
CA LEU A 243 -6.99 15.37 -8.07
C LEU A 243 -5.87 15.94 -8.95
N HIS A 244 -5.13 16.94 -8.47
CA HIS A 244 -3.95 17.44 -9.18
C HIS A 244 -2.82 16.40 -9.18
N GLU A 245 -2.53 15.81 -8.00
CA GLU A 245 -1.53 14.75 -7.85
C GLU A 245 -1.81 13.54 -8.73
N VAL A 246 -3.03 13.00 -8.66
CA VAL A 246 -3.43 11.85 -9.50
C VAL A 246 -3.40 12.23 -10.99
N GLY A 247 -3.82 13.45 -11.33
CA GLY A 247 -3.78 13.94 -12.71
C GLY A 247 -2.34 13.99 -13.27
N ALA A 248 -1.39 14.45 -12.46
CA ALA A 248 0.03 14.48 -12.79
C ALA A 248 0.57 13.06 -12.99
N ASP A 249 0.47 12.19 -11.99
CA ASP A 249 0.98 10.81 -12.04
C ASP A 249 0.44 10.01 -13.25
N LEU A 250 -0.84 10.20 -13.60
CA LEU A 250 -1.43 9.57 -14.78
C LEU A 250 -0.84 10.12 -16.09
N SER A 251 -0.63 11.44 -16.17
CA SER A 251 0.01 12.05 -17.33
C SER A 251 1.48 11.64 -17.49
N GLU A 252 2.13 11.29 -16.38
CA GLU A 252 3.52 10.83 -16.30
C GLU A 252 3.67 9.31 -16.55
N GLY A 253 2.58 8.56 -16.67
CA GLY A 253 2.59 7.15 -17.08
C GLY A 253 2.46 6.12 -15.95
N ALA A 254 1.81 6.49 -14.83
CA ALA A 254 1.38 5.53 -13.82
C ALA A 254 0.33 4.54 -14.38
N ASP A 255 0.50 3.25 -14.08
CA ASP A 255 -0.46 2.20 -14.45
C ASP A 255 -1.59 2.08 -13.42
N MET A 256 -1.27 2.38 -12.17
CA MET A 256 -2.19 2.40 -11.04
C MET A 256 -1.89 3.60 -10.16
N VAL A 257 -2.93 4.16 -9.55
CA VAL A 257 -2.82 5.27 -8.58
C VAL A 257 -3.36 4.85 -7.23
N MET A 258 -2.80 5.37 -6.15
CA MET A 258 -3.13 4.96 -4.78
C MET A 258 -3.44 6.14 -3.86
N VAL A 259 -4.45 5.94 -3.01
CA VAL A 259 -4.73 6.82 -1.85
C VAL A 259 -4.19 6.17 -0.57
N LYS A 260 -3.48 6.95 0.25
CA LYS A 260 -2.92 6.51 1.54
C LYS A 260 -2.95 7.65 2.57
N PRO A 261 -3.47 7.45 3.79
CA PRO A 261 -4.13 6.27 4.36
C PRO A 261 -5.45 5.87 3.69
N GLY A 262 -6.08 4.81 4.20
CA GLY A 262 -7.28 4.24 3.63
C GLY A 262 -8.57 4.80 4.21
N MET A 263 -9.06 4.20 5.29
CA MET A 263 -10.40 4.48 5.84
C MET A 263 -10.65 5.96 6.14
N PRO A 264 -9.66 6.74 6.66
CA PRO A 264 -9.85 8.16 6.91
C PRO A 264 -9.98 9.03 5.63
N TYR A 265 -9.71 8.46 4.44
CA TYR A 265 -9.67 9.16 3.15
C TYR A 265 -10.54 8.46 2.09
N LEU A 266 -11.61 7.77 2.51
CA LEU A 266 -12.56 7.12 1.60
C LEU A 266 -13.26 8.11 0.66
N ASP A 267 -13.43 9.35 1.09
CA ASP A 267 -13.93 10.45 0.26
C ASP A 267 -12.97 10.77 -0.88
N ILE A 268 -11.66 10.82 -0.60
CA ILE A 268 -10.61 11.01 -1.62
C ILE A 268 -10.60 9.85 -2.60
N LEU A 269 -10.65 8.61 -2.11
CA LEU A 269 -10.73 7.41 -2.94
C LEU A 269 -11.93 7.46 -3.89
N PHE A 270 -13.09 7.86 -3.37
CA PHE A 270 -14.31 8.04 -4.18
C PHE A 270 -14.15 9.13 -5.23
N ARG A 271 -13.58 10.30 -4.87
CA ARG A 271 -13.36 11.41 -5.81
C ARG A 271 -12.38 11.03 -6.91
N VAL A 272 -11.28 10.37 -6.58
CA VAL A 272 -10.28 9.88 -7.54
C VAL A 272 -10.91 8.87 -8.50
N LYS A 273 -11.62 7.87 -7.98
CA LYS A 273 -12.32 6.91 -8.83
C LYS A 273 -13.38 7.59 -9.70
N ASP A 274 -14.11 8.58 -9.17
CA ASP A 274 -15.15 9.26 -9.93
C ASP A 274 -14.59 10.11 -11.06
N ALA A 275 -13.49 10.84 -10.81
CA ALA A 275 -12.89 11.74 -11.79
C ALA A 275 -12.14 10.99 -12.90
N PHE A 276 -11.28 10.03 -12.55
CA PHE A 276 -10.31 9.48 -13.49
C PHE A 276 -10.71 8.15 -14.12
N LYS A 277 -11.55 7.34 -13.46
CA LYS A 277 -11.99 6.02 -13.96
C LYS A 277 -10.84 5.05 -14.30
N VAL A 278 -9.68 5.22 -13.68
CA VAL A 278 -8.47 4.38 -13.83
C VAL A 278 -8.37 3.33 -12.72
N PRO A 279 -7.48 2.32 -12.80
CA PRO A 279 -7.19 1.42 -11.67
C PRO A 279 -6.78 2.21 -10.41
N THR A 280 -7.58 2.11 -9.35
CA THR A 280 -7.42 2.90 -8.12
C THR A 280 -7.23 1.97 -6.93
N PHE A 281 -6.12 2.14 -6.24
CA PHE A 281 -5.73 1.35 -5.08
C PHE A 281 -5.84 2.17 -3.80
N VAL A 282 -5.88 1.47 -2.68
CA VAL A 282 -5.92 2.11 -1.36
C VAL A 282 -5.11 1.29 -0.36
N TYR A 283 -4.45 1.97 0.56
CA TYR A 283 -3.70 1.31 1.63
C TYR A 283 -4.44 1.44 2.96
N GLN A 284 -4.99 0.34 3.48
CA GLN A 284 -5.40 0.24 4.88
C GLN A 284 -4.15 0.12 5.76
N VAL A 285 -3.70 1.26 6.28
CA VAL A 285 -2.35 1.35 6.85
C VAL A 285 -2.24 0.72 8.22
N SER A 286 -1.00 0.65 8.72
CA SER A 286 -0.64 -0.01 9.96
C SER A 286 -1.41 0.48 11.18
N GLY A 287 -1.68 1.78 11.29
CA GLY A 287 -2.48 2.36 12.37
C GLY A 287 -3.96 1.98 12.29
N GLU A 288 -4.51 1.85 11.09
CA GLU A 288 -5.88 1.36 10.90
C GLU A 288 -5.97 -0.11 11.33
N TYR A 289 -5.02 -0.94 10.91
CA TYR A 289 -4.91 -2.34 11.35
C TYR A 289 -4.83 -2.45 12.88
N ALA A 290 -3.89 -1.71 13.49
CA ALA A 290 -3.67 -1.74 14.93
C ALA A 290 -4.90 -1.30 15.73
N MET A 291 -5.61 -0.25 15.27
CA MET A 291 -6.84 0.23 15.89
C MET A 291 -7.94 -0.85 15.89
N HIS A 292 -8.12 -1.55 14.77
CA HIS A 292 -9.10 -2.63 14.68
C HIS A 292 -8.67 -3.83 15.54
N MET A 293 -7.40 -4.25 15.46
CA MET A 293 -6.89 -5.37 16.25
C MET A 293 -7.01 -5.12 17.75
N ALA A 294 -6.69 -3.92 18.23
CA ALA A 294 -6.83 -3.56 19.64
C ALA A 294 -8.30 -3.67 20.09
N ALA A 295 -9.24 -3.12 19.31
CA ALA A 295 -10.66 -3.19 19.63
C ALA A 295 -11.22 -4.62 19.58
N ILE A 296 -10.75 -5.45 18.64
CA ILE A 296 -11.14 -6.86 18.52
C ILE A 296 -10.61 -7.67 19.71
N GLN A 297 -9.32 -7.54 20.03
CA GLN A 297 -8.70 -8.27 21.13
C GLN A 297 -9.27 -7.88 22.50
N ASN A 298 -9.70 -6.64 22.66
CA ASN A 298 -10.38 -6.17 23.87
C ASN A 298 -11.88 -6.54 23.90
N GLY A 299 -12.41 -7.20 22.87
CA GLY A 299 -13.81 -7.59 22.77
C GLY A 299 -14.79 -6.42 22.57
N TRP A 300 -14.30 -5.23 22.18
CA TRP A 300 -15.13 -4.06 21.90
C TRP A 300 -15.81 -4.15 20.53
N LEU A 301 -15.13 -4.79 19.58
CA LEU A 301 -15.62 -5.08 18.24
C LEU A 301 -15.49 -6.57 17.95
N SER A 302 -16.44 -7.11 17.18
CA SER A 302 -16.30 -8.46 16.62
C SER A 302 -15.41 -8.47 15.38
N GLU A 303 -14.82 -9.61 15.02
CA GLU A 303 -14.02 -9.77 13.80
C GLU A 303 -14.75 -9.42 12.49
N ALA A 304 -16.10 -9.36 12.49
CA ALA A 304 -16.87 -8.93 11.33
C ALA A 304 -16.46 -7.54 10.81
N VAL A 305 -15.91 -6.68 11.68
CA VAL A 305 -15.42 -5.35 11.30
C VAL A 305 -14.29 -5.42 10.27
N ILE A 306 -13.54 -6.52 10.19
CA ILE A 306 -12.48 -6.70 9.20
C ILE A 306 -13.09 -6.65 7.79
N LEU A 307 -14.06 -7.52 7.50
CA LEU A 307 -14.71 -7.55 6.19
C LEU A 307 -15.56 -6.30 5.93
N GLU A 308 -16.14 -5.70 6.96
CA GLU A 308 -16.86 -4.43 6.83
C GLU A 308 -15.93 -3.28 6.42
N SER A 309 -14.76 -3.18 7.04
CA SER A 309 -13.74 -2.18 6.69
C SER A 309 -13.25 -2.35 5.24
N LEU A 310 -13.02 -3.59 4.81
CA LEU A 310 -12.56 -3.89 3.45
C LEU A 310 -13.65 -3.67 2.40
N THR A 311 -14.90 -3.98 2.74
CA THR A 311 -16.06 -3.67 1.89
C THR A 311 -16.23 -2.17 1.71
N ALA A 312 -15.86 -1.34 2.70
CA ALA A 312 -15.91 0.11 2.58
C ALA A 312 -15.00 0.62 1.47
N PHE A 313 -13.80 0.06 1.30
CA PHE A 313 -12.89 0.39 0.20
C PHE A 313 -13.48 0.02 -1.16
N LYS A 314 -14.00 -1.19 -1.32
CA LYS A 314 -14.67 -1.61 -2.57
C LYS A 314 -15.82 -0.67 -2.93
N ARG A 315 -16.67 -0.34 -1.94
CA ARG A 315 -17.79 0.59 -2.13
C ARG A 315 -17.34 2.01 -2.50
N ALA A 316 -16.23 2.47 -1.94
CA ALA A 316 -15.65 3.77 -2.26
C ALA A 316 -14.92 3.78 -3.62
N GLY A 317 -14.65 2.61 -4.21
CA GLY A 317 -14.15 2.48 -5.57
C GLY A 317 -12.75 1.90 -5.68
N ALA A 318 -12.16 1.29 -4.64
CA ALA A 318 -10.88 0.60 -4.81
C ALA A 318 -11.03 -0.66 -5.68
N ASP A 319 -10.08 -0.84 -6.60
CA ASP A 319 -9.88 -2.08 -7.35
C ASP A 319 -9.03 -3.07 -6.56
N GLY A 320 -8.02 -2.58 -5.83
CA GLY A 320 -7.20 -3.38 -4.92
C GLY A 320 -6.87 -2.64 -3.62
N ILE A 321 -6.64 -3.41 -2.57
CA ILE A 321 -6.49 -2.94 -1.19
C ILE A 321 -5.20 -3.54 -0.62
N LEU A 322 -4.24 -2.69 -0.29
CA LEU A 322 -3.09 -3.08 0.52
C LEU A 322 -3.54 -3.16 1.97
N THR A 323 -3.55 -4.36 2.55
CA THR A 323 -4.04 -4.58 3.91
C THR A 323 -3.30 -5.70 4.62
N TYR A 324 -2.93 -5.44 5.88
CA TYR A 324 -2.36 -6.46 6.77
C TYR A 324 -3.41 -7.52 7.18
N PHE A 325 -4.70 -7.27 6.93
CA PHE A 325 -5.75 -8.27 7.10
C PHE A 325 -5.90 -9.23 5.91
N ALA A 326 -5.11 -9.11 4.83
CA ALA A 326 -5.33 -9.87 3.59
C ALA A 326 -5.46 -11.39 3.83
N VAL A 327 -4.58 -11.98 4.64
CA VAL A 327 -4.63 -13.41 4.98
C VAL A 327 -5.91 -13.75 5.75
N ARG A 328 -6.24 -12.99 6.80
CA ARG A 328 -7.44 -13.24 7.61
C ARG A 328 -8.72 -13.05 6.81
N ALA A 329 -8.78 -12.02 5.97
CA ALA A 329 -9.90 -11.75 5.09
C ALA A 329 -10.09 -12.86 4.06
N ALA A 330 -9.01 -13.34 3.43
CA ALA A 330 -9.05 -14.46 2.49
C ALA A 330 -9.60 -15.74 3.15
N GLN A 331 -9.18 -16.04 4.39
CA GLN A 331 -9.72 -17.16 5.16
C GLN A 331 -11.24 -17.00 5.42
N LEU A 332 -11.67 -15.84 5.92
CA LEU A 332 -13.09 -15.56 6.19
C LEU A 332 -13.94 -15.63 4.92
N LEU A 333 -13.41 -15.18 3.78
CA LEU A 333 -14.09 -15.26 2.47
C LEU A 333 -14.19 -16.70 1.97
N ARG A 334 -13.20 -17.56 2.28
CA ARG A 334 -13.22 -19.00 1.95
C ARG A 334 -14.24 -19.76 2.81
N GLU A 335 -14.39 -19.39 4.08
CA GLU A 335 -15.37 -19.98 5.01
C GLU A 335 -16.83 -19.61 4.67
N GLN A 336 -17.06 -18.49 3.99
CA GLN A 336 -18.40 -18.05 3.57
C GLN A 336 -18.90 -18.71 2.26
N LYS A 337 -18.01 -19.42 1.54
CA LYS A 337 -18.35 -20.18 0.33
C LYS A 337 -18.87 -21.56 0.68
#